data_AF-A0A2H5XRL2-F1
#
_entry.id   AF-A0A2H5XRL2-F1
#
_cell.length_a   1.000
_cell.length_b   1.000
_cell.length_c   1.000
_cell.angle_alpha   90.00
_cell.angle_beta   90.00
_cell.angle_gamma   90.00
#
_symmetry.space_group_name_H-M   'P 1'
#
loop_
_entity.id
_entity.type
_entity.pdbx_description
1 polymer ?
#
loop_
_entity_poly.entity_id
_entity_poly.type
_entity_poly.pdbx_seq_one_letter_code
_entity_poly.pdbx_strand_id
1 'polypeptide(L)'
;MIAVLKRSFVEGEVEVSGAKNAFFPAVACGIALGAKKIKIRNVPKIKDVFVMLEILRELGCSFEFSDDSKELIIFSEKIEPGDFSPELFGKIRGSVVIFGSLLSRFGFAKIPMPGGCKIGERPIDQHIKSARAFGFYVEETGGFVVAKGKPSRNISFTFDIKTVTGTENAILMSIRSKAEISNIAIEPEVQELISYLKKYGVDIRREGDKVFVDGDEDLVCDEVEFELIPDRIEASTWLVLTAAVGGRLKVKNVIYEHIESVLKVLSNCGAKINLSQSSVEIESRDVYEPADIVADSFPAFPTDVQPQICVMLLKSKGKSRVVDKIFPNRLSHIDELVKMGAKIELKGGEIIIYPSKIFGSEIRALDLRGAAALSIAGLMAESNPTYLSGFDFIQRGYENFVEKLKSIGGSIEVFEHDEKIFSKESEKMKIEQESKEIFNYVSYTS
;
A
#
# COMPACT_ATOMS: atom_id res chain seq x y z
N MET A 1 9.78 7.99 14.03
CA MET A 1 10.66 6.87 14.49
C MET A 1 11.94 6.83 13.65
N ILE A 2 13.02 6.27 14.19
CA ILE A 2 14.28 6.03 13.46
C ILE A 2 14.59 4.54 13.49
N ALA A 3 14.89 3.95 12.33
CA ALA A 3 15.41 2.59 12.23
C ALA A 3 16.92 2.60 11.95
N VAL A 4 17.68 1.80 12.67
CA VAL A 4 19.10 1.53 12.45
C VAL A 4 19.20 0.16 11.78
N LEU A 5 19.62 0.15 10.51
CA LEU A 5 19.74 -1.06 9.71
C LEU A 5 21.21 -1.39 9.46
N LYS A 6 21.56 -2.67 9.58
CA LYS A 6 22.92 -3.15 9.28
C LYS A 6 22.87 -4.19 8.17
N ARG A 7 23.98 -4.30 7.44
CA ARG A 7 24.13 -5.33 6.41
C ARG A 7 23.81 -6.70 6.99
N SER A 8 22.90 -7.41 6.36
CA SER A 8 22.47 -8.75 6.78
C SER A 8 22.05 -9.58 5.56
N PHE A 9 21.74 -10.85 5.79
CA PHE A 9 21.12 -11.74 4.82
C PHE A 9 19.82 -12.25 5.42
N VAL A 10 18.86 -12.64 4.57
CA VAL A 10 17.59 -13.16 5.05
C VAL A 10 17.40 -14.63 4.69
N GLU A 11 17.07 -15.43 5.69
CA GLU A 11 16.78 -16.85 5.52
C GLU A 11 15.62 -17.29 6.41
N GLY A 12 14.77 -18.16 5.87
CA GLY A 12 13.67 -18.78 6.61
C GLY A 12 12.33 -18.59 5.92
N GLU A 13 11.30 -18.31 6.70
CA GLU A 13 9.93 -18.20 6.22
C GLU A 13 9.23 -16.98 6.82
N VAL A 14 8.40 -16.31 6.01
CA VAL A 14 7.55 -15.20 6.46
C VAL A 14 6.13 -15.41 5.97
N GLU A 15 5.16 -15.05 6.81
CA GLU A 15 3.74 -15.13 6.45
C GLU A 15 3.19 -13.73 6.16
N VAL A 16 2.54 -13.61 4.99
CA VAL A 16 1.94 -12.36 4.51
C VAL A 16 0.61 -12.12 5.22
N SER A 17 0.39 -10.87 5.63
CA SER A 17 -0.85 -10.44 6.29
C SER A 17 -1.95 -10.15 5.27
N GLY A 18 -3.20 -9.97 5.72
CA GLY A 18 -4.29 -9.56 4.84
C GLY A 18 -4.07 -8.19 4.19
N ALA A 19 -4.62 -8.02 3.00
CA ALA A 19 -4.43 -6.84 2.17
C ALA A 19 -5.10 -5.61 2.77
N LYS A 20 -4.30 -4.59 3.11
CA LYS A 20 -4.82 -3.28 3.53
C LYS A 20 -5.77 -2.69 2.50
N ASN A 21 -5.40 -2.80 1.23
CA ASN A 21 -6.18 -2.19 0.14
C ASN A 21 -7.49 -2.97 -0.12
N ALA A 22 -7.64 -4.21 0.37
CA ALA A 22 -8.91 -4.94 0.36
C ALA A 22 -9.76 -4.65 1.61
N PHE A 23 -9.15 -4.22 2.71
CA PHE A 23 -9.87 -3.87 3.94
C PHE A 23 -10.89 -2.75 3.75
N PHE A 24 -10.49 -1.66 3.10
CA PHE A 24 -11.38 -0.51 2.90
C PHE A 24 -12.63 -0.86 2.08
N PRO A 25 -12.54 -1.51 0.90
CA PRO A 25 -13.73 -1.93 0.17
C PRO A 25 -14.54 -3.00 0.90
N ALA A 26 -13.95 -3.87 1.73
CA ALA A 26 -14.71 -4.83 2.55
C ALA A 26 -15.63 -4.11 3.56
N VAL A 27 -15.09 -3.11 4.27
CA VAL A 27 -15.87 -2.25 5.18
C VAL A 27 -16.97 -1.53 4.39
N ALA A 28 -16.62 -0.90 3.27
CA ALA A 28 -17.57 -0.15 2.46
C ALA A 28 -18.68 -1.05 1.88
N CYS A 29 -18.35 -2.29 1.50
CA CYS A 29 -19.30 -3.31 1.04
C CYS A 29 -20.34 -3.62 2.12
N GLY A 30 -19.92 -3.91 3.34
CA GLY A 30 -20.84 -4.18 4.45
C GLY A 30 -21.75 -2.98 4.76
N ILE A 31 -21.20 -1.76 4.73
CA ILE A 31 -22.01 -0.54 4.87
C ILE A 31 -23.02 -0.43 3.73
N ALA A 32 -22.62 -0.61 2.46
CA ALA A 32 -23.51 -0.48 1.31
C ALA A 32 -24.66 -1.49 1.34
N LEU A 33 -24.39 -2.72 1.80
CA LEU A 33 -25.36 -3.80 1.96
C LEU A 33 -26.34 -3.59 3.13
N GLY A 34 -26.16 -2.55 3.95
CA GLY A 34 -27.03 -2.29 5.11
C GLY A 34 -26.74 -3.16 6.32
N ALA A 35 -25.56 -3.80 6.38
CA ALA A 35 -25.20 -4.71 7.45
C ALA A 35 -25.12 -4.02 8.81
N LYS A 36 -25.87 -4.53 9.77
CA LYS A 36 -25.81 -4.14 11.17
C LYS A 36 -24.53 -4.65 11.82
N LYS A 37 -24.04 -5.81 11.38
CA LYS A 37 -22.80 -6.42 11.83
C LYS A 37 -21.94 -6.83 10.64
N ILE A 38 -20.71 -6.31 10.59
CA ILE A 38 -19.72 -6.58 9.56
C ILE A 38 -18.55 -7.30 10.21
N LYS A 39 -18.34 -8.55 9.83
CA LYS A 39 -17.26 -9.38 10.33
C LYS A 39 -16.17 -9.51 9.26
N ILE A 40 -14.93 -9.21 9.62
CA ILE A 40 -13.79 -9.26 8.70
C ILE A 40 -12.68 -10.08 9.35
N ARG A 41 -12.24 -11.15 8.68
CA ARG A 41 -11.10 -11.97 9.09
C ARG A 41 -9.83 -11.58 8.35
N ASN A 42 -8.69 -11.97 8.94
CA ASN A 42 -7.35 -11.68 8.42
C ASN A 42 -7.07 -10.17 8.31
N VAL A 43 -7.56 -9.37 9.28
CA VAL A 43 -7.35 -7.91 9.27
C VAL A 43 -5.95 -7.57 9.78
N PRO A 44 -5.13 -6.84 9.01
CA PRO A 44 -3.79 -6.44 9.46
C PRO A 44 -3.87 -5.35 10.55
N LYS A 45 -3.05 -5.48 11.59
CA LYS A 45 -2.89 -4.47 12.66
C LYS A 45 -1.95 -3.36 12.21
N ILE A 46 -2.46 -2.44 11.38
CA ILE A 46 -1.71 -1.32 10.81
C ILE A 46 -2.42 0.01 11.03
N LYS A 47 -1.66 1.10 11.06
CA LYS A 47 -2.17 2.45 11.38
C LYS A 47 -3.35 2.87 10.49
N ASP A 48 -3.29 2.58 9.20
CA ASP A 48 -4.35 2.94 8.26
C ASP A 48 -5.68 2.21 8.56
N VAL A 49 -5.65 0.98 9.10
CA VAL A 49 -6.85 0.25 9.55
C VAL A 49 -7.46 0.97 10.76
N PHE A 50 -6.64 1.32 11.76
CA PHE A 50 -7.13 2.04 12.93
C PHE A 50 -7.68 3.42 12.60
N VAL A 51 -7.07 4.15 11.67
CA VAL A 51 -7.61 5.43 11.18
C VAL A 51 -8.98 5.23 10.54
N MET A 52 -9.18 4.19 9.72
CA MET A 52 -10.51 3.90 9.18
C MET A 52 -11.51 3.57 10.30
N LEU A 53 -11.11 2.80 11.31
CA LEU A 53 -11.98 2.50 12.46
C LEU A 53 -12.36 3.76 13.26
N GLU A 54 -11.46 4.74 13.39
CA GLU A 54 -11.76 6.04 13.97
C GLU A 54 -12.77 6.82 13.09
N ILE A 55 -12.62 6.80 11.76
CA ILE A 55 -13.59 7.40 10.82
C ILE A 55 -14.97 6.77 10.98
N LEU A 56 -15.04 5.44 11.08
CA LEU A 56 -16.31 4.73 11.29
C LEU A 56 -16.92 5.07 12.65
N ARG A 57 -16.09 5.31 13.68
CA ARG A 57 -16.58 5.74 14.99
C ARG A 57 -17.21 7.13 14.94
N GLU A 58 -16.67 8.06 14.16
CA GLU A 58 -17.30 9.38 13.91
C GLU A 58 -18.68 9.22 13.26
N LEU A 59 -18.86 8.21 12.41
CA LEU A 59 -20.15 7.87 11.81
C LEU A 59 -21.11 7.16 12.79
N GLY A 60 -20.71 6.84 14.02
CA GLY A 60 -21.53 6.16 15.01
C GLY A 60 -21.33 4.64 15.10
N CYS A 61 -20.35 4.07 14.39
CA CYS A 61 -20.00 2.66 14.54
C CYS A 61 -19.27 2.38 15.85
N SER A 62 -19.41 1.16 16.36
CA SER A 62 -18.49 0.57 17.33
C SER A 62 -17.80 -0.65 16.70
N PHE A 63 -16.71 -1.10 17.32
CA PHE A 63 -15.99 -2.26 16.81
C PHE A 63 -15.29 -3.03 17.94
N GLU A 64 -15.10 -4.32 17.69
CA GLU A 64 -14.34 -5.25 18.52
C GLU A 64 -13.24 -5.87 17.67
N PHE A 65 -11.99 -5.78 18.14
CA PHE A 65 -10.85 -6.40 17.48
C PHE A 65 -10.33 -7.53 18.36
N SER A 66 -10.37 -8.77 17.88
CA SER A 66 -9.80 -9.90 18.59
C SER A 66 -8.32 -10.04 18.22
N ASP A 67 -7.46 -9.90 19.22
CA ASP A 67 -6.02 -9.96 19.01
C ASP A 67 -5.54 -11.34 18.57
N ASP A 68 -6.20 -12.40 19.03
CA ASP A 68 -5.81 -13.80 18.82
C ASP A 68 -6.26 -14.35 17.45
N SER A 69 -7.42 -13.91 16.95
CA SER A 69 -8.01 -14.45 15.71
C SER A 69 -7.83 -13.54 14.49
N LYS A 70 -7.21 -12.36 14.64
CA LYS A 70 -7.15 -11.31 13.60
C LYS A 70 -8.52 -11.01 12.99
N GLU A 71 -9.54 -11.08 13.83
CA GLU A 71 -10.93 -10.88 13.48
C GLU A 71 -11.40 -9.53 14.00
N LEU A 72 -12.05 -8.78 13.13
CA LEU A 72 -12.66 -7.50 13.43
C LEU A 72 -14.17 -7.63 13.24
N ILE A 73 -14.93 -7.18 14.22
CA ILE A 73 -16.38 -7.03 14.14
C ILE A 73 -16.69 -5.54 14.22
N ILE A 74 -17.43 -5.02 13.23
CA ILE A 74 -17.92 -3.64 13.21
C ILE A 74 -19.45 -3.68 13.37
N PHE A 75 -19.96 -2.92 14.32
CA PHE A 75 -21.39 -2.69 14.51
C PHE A 75 -21.78 -1.35 13.89
N SER A 76 -22.74 -1.39 12.96
CA SER A 76 -23.05 -0.32 12.02
C SER A 76 -24.53 0.11 12.06
N GLU A 77 -25.26 -0.30 13.11
CA GLU A 77 -26.70 -0.01 13.24
C GLU A 77 -27.00 1.48 13.41
N LYS A 78 -26.06 2.22 14.01
CA LYS A 78 -26.20 3.63 14.35
C LYS A 78 -25.46 4.56 13.38
N ILE A 79 -25.15 4.08 12.17
CA ILE A 79 -24.48 4.93 11.18
C ILE A 79 -25.37 6.13 10.84
N GLU A 80 -24.82 7.32 10.99
CA GLU A 80 -25.41 8.57 10.48
C GLU A 80 -24.55 9.08 9.31
N PRO A 81 -25.13 9.25 8.10
CA PRO A 81 -24.38 9.71 6.94
C PRO A 81 -24.11 11.22 7.07
N GLY A 82 -22.94 11.62 7.57
CA GLY A 82 -22.55 13.03 7.63
C GLY A 82 -21.52 13.34 8.71
N ASP A 83 -20.79 14.45 8.52
CA ASP A 83 -19.85 15.07 9.46
C ASP A 83 -18.60 14.25 9.84
N PHE A 84 -17.76 13.97 8.84
CA PHE A 84 -16.37 13.54 9.07
C PHE A 84 -15.48 14.70 9.52
N SER A 85 -14.48 14.39 10.34
CA SER A 85 -13.31 15.24 10.51
C SER A 85 -12.48 15.29 9.22
N PRO A 86 -12.28 16.48 8.61
CA PRO A 86 -11.42 16.62 7.42
C PRO A 86 -9.99 16.14 7.66
N GLU A 87 -9.47 16.34 8.87
CA GLU A 87 -8.14 15.89 9.25
C GLU A 87 -8.04 14.37 9.22
N LEU A 88 -9.01 13.69 9.84
CA LEU A 88 -9.01 12.23 9.93
C LEU A 88 -9.27 11.59 8.57
N PHE A 89 -10.28 12.08 7.85
CA PHE A 89 -10.63 11.59 6.52
C PHE A 89 -9.48 11.74 5.52
N GLY A 90 -8.69 12.82 5.64
CA GLY A 90 -7.53 13.09 4.80
C GLY A 90 -6.27 12.26 5.13
N LYS A 91 -6.19 11.61 6.30
CA LYS A 91 -5.00 10.81 6.71
C LYS A 91 -4.81 9.57 5.83
N ILE A 92 -5.90 8.97 5.35
CA ILE A 92 -5.87 7.80 4.46
C ILE A 92 -6.68 8.10 3.20
N ARG A 93 -6.13 7.77 2.02
CA ARG A 93 -6.87 7.92 0.76
C ARG A 93 -8.03 6.92 0.65
N GLY A 94 -7.90 5.75 1.27
CA GLY A 94 -8.91 4.70 1.27
C GLY A 94 -10.24 5.13 1.91
N SER A 95 -10.29 6.20 2.70
CA SER A 95 -11.53 6.74 3.26
C SER A 95 -12.57 7.10 2.19
N VAL A 96 -12.13 7.45 0.97
CA VAL A 96 -13.01 7.84 -0.13
C VAL A 96 -14.00 6.75 -0.55
N VAL A 97 -13.74 5.45 -0.27
CA VAL A 97 -14.70 4.38 -0.62
C VAL A 97 -15.97 4.41 0.24
N ILE A 98 -15.93 5.11 1.37
CA ILE A 98 -17.11 5.35 2.22
C ILE A 98 -18.14 6.22 1.49
N PHE A 99 -17.71 7.04 0.52
CA PHE A 99 -18.61 7.87 -0.27
C PHE A 99 -19.69 7.04 -1.00
N GLY A 100 -19.26 6.02 -1.73
CA GLY A 100 -20.14 5.16 -2.52
C GLY A 100 -21.00 4.26 -1.65
N SER A 101 -20.48 3.80 -0.50
CA SER A 101 -21.28 3.00 0.43
C SER A 101 -22.38 3.81 1.12
N LEU A 102 -22.09 5.05 1.53
CA LEU A 102 -23.10 5.95 2.09
C LEU A 102 -24.16 6.34 1.05
N LEU A 103 -23.75 6.64 -0.18
CA LEU A 103 -24.70 6.93 -1.26
C LEU A 103 -25.59 5.74 -1.58
N SER A 104 -25.03 4.53 -1.63
CA SER A 104 -25.80 3.31 -1.86
C SER A 104 -26.80 3.02 -0.74
N ARG A 105 -26.40 3.18 0.52
CA ARG A 105 -27.25 2.85 1.68
C ARG A 105 -28.27 3.93 2.02
N PHE A 106 -27.88 5.21 1.96
CA PHE A 106 -28.66 6.32 2.49
C PHE A 106 -29.14 7.29 1.41
N GLY A 107 -28.63 7.19 0.18
CA GLY A 107 -28.86 8.20 -0.86
C GLY A 107 -28.29 9.57 -0.50
N PHE A 108 -27.38 9.63 0.48
CA PHE A 108 -26.75 10.86 0.96
C PHE A 108 -25.32 10.59 1.43
N ALA A 109 -24.39 11.46 1.05
CA ALA A 109 -23.04 11.46 1.57
C ALA A 109 -22.48 12.88 1.58
N LYS A 110 -21.79 13.25 2.67
CA LYS A 110 -21.01 14.49 2.79
C LYS A 110 -19.61 14.11 3.21
N ILE A 111 -18.64 14.18 2.30
CA ILE A 111 -17.23 13.84 2.57
C ILE A 111 -16.33 15.09 2.44
N PRO A 112 -15.24 15.19 3.22
CA PRO A 112 -14.20 16.18 2.97
C PRO A 112 -13.53 15.95 1.61
N MET A 113 -13.19 17.02 0.90
CA MET A 113 -12.37 16.93 -0.31
C MET A 113 -10.97 16.45 0.10
N PRO A 114 -10.44 15.34 -0.46
CA PRO A 114 -9.10 14.89 -0.12
C PRO A 114 -8.06 15.96 -0.49
N GLY A 115 -7.14 16.24 0.43
CA GLY A 115 -6.04 17.17 0.20
C GLY A 115 -5.00 16.65 -0.80
N GLY A 116 -3.99 17.48 -1.10
CA GLY A 116 -2.85 17.10 -1.94
C GLY A 116 -2.01 15.96 -1.33
N CYS A 117 -1.57 15.02 -2.15
CA CYS A 117 -0.73 13.89 -1.73
C CYS A 117 0.73 14.12 -2.14
N LYS A 118 1.70 13.83 -1.25
CA LYS A 118 3.13 14.06 -1.51
C LYS A 118 3.69 13.27 -2.71
N ILE A 119 3.00 12.23 -3.15
CA ILE A 119 3.41 11.35 -4.25
C ILE A 119 2.74 11.68 -5.59
N GLY A 120 1.95 12.75 -5.64
CA GLY A 120 1.32 13.26 -6.87
C GLY A 120 -0.09 13.78 -6.66
N GLU A 121 -0.61 14.49 -7.66
CA GLU A 121 -2.02 14.86 -7.73
C GLU A 121 -2.89 13.62 -7.85
N ARG A 122 -4.00 13.67 -7.12
CA ARG A 122 -4.73 12.46 -6.79
C ARG A 122 -6.22 12.81 -6.65
N PRO A 123 -6.81 13.42 -7.69
CA PRO A 123 -8.16 13.97 -7.63
C PRO A 123 -9.21 12.87 -7.40
N ILE A 124 -10.40 13.32 -6.97
CA ILE A 124 -11.61 12.48 -6.86
C ILE A 124 -12.63 12.84 -7.94
N ASP A 125 -12.20 13.52 -9.00
CA ASP A 125 -13.00 13.91 -10.16
C ASP A 125 -13.77 12.73 -10.75
N GLN A 126 -13.12 11.57 -10.91
CA GLN A 126 -13.76 10.36 -11.44
C GLN A 126 -14.84 9.79 -10.51
N HIS A 127 -14.71 9.99 -9.19
CA HIS A 127 -15.73 9.59 -8.21
C HIS A 127 -16.97 10.49 -8.29
N ILE A 128 -16.72 11.80 -8.40
CA ILE A 128 -17.78 12.81 -8.55
C ILE A 128 -18.48 12.63 -9.90
N LYS A 129 -17.71 12.38 -10.97
CA LYS A 129 -18.22 12.13 -12.31
C LYS A 129 -19.10 10.87 -12.35
N SER A 130 -18.68 9.78 -11.70
CA SER A 130 -19.50 8.57 -11.63
C SER A 130 -20.78 8.82 -10.83
N ALA A 131 -20.73 9.47 -9.65
CA ALA A 131 -21.93 9.80 -8.89
C ALA A 131 -22.93 10.66 -9.68
N ARG A 132 -22.45 11.69 -10.40
CA ARG A 132 -23.31 12.51 -11.27
C ARG A 132 -23.92 11.68 -12.41
N ALA A 133 -23.13 10.83 -13.06
CA ALA A 133 -23.61 9.95 -14.14
C ALA A 133 -24.65 8.93 -13.66
N PHE A 134 -24.56 8.52 -12.40
CA PHE A 134 -25.52 7.62 -11.77
C PHE A 134 -26.82 8.35 -11.42
N GLY A 135 -26.88 9.68 -11.47
CA GLY A 135 -28.08 10.48 -11.20
C GLY A 135 -28.12 11.17 -9.84
N PHE A 136 -27.05 11.08 -9.05
CA PHE A 136 -26.95 11.85 -7.81
C PHE A 136 -26.71 13.33 -8.11
N TYR A 137 -27.37 14.21 -7.36
CA TYR A 137 -26.99 15.62 -7.30
C TYR A 137 -25.69 15.72 -6.50
N VAL A 138 -24.65 16.35 -7.06
CA VAL A 138 -23.34 16.49 -6.42
C VAL A 138 -22.86 17.93 -6.45
N GLU A 139 -22.62 18.49 -5.27
CA GLU A 139 -22.14 19.85 -5.05
C GLU A 139 -20.80 19.84 -4.33
N GLU A 140 -19.87 20.67 -4.81
CA GLU A 140 -18.53 20.86 -4.26
C GLU A 140 -18.51 22.23 -3.57
N THR A 141 -18.59 22.25 -2.24
CA THR A 141 -18.76 23.50 -1.48
C THR A 141 -18.00 23.46 -0.16
N GLY A 142 -17.33 24.56 0.19
CA GLY A 142 -16.67 24.73 1.50
C GLY A 142 -15.59 23.69 1.84
N GLY A 143 -14.95 23.07 0.84
CA GLY A 143 -13.97 21.98 1.07
C GLY A 143 -14.60 20.60 1.25
N PHE A 144 -15.89 20.44 0.95
CA PHE A 144 -16.62 19.17 1.00
C PHE A 144 -17.23 18.83 -0.36
N VAL A 145 -17.46 17.53 -0.56
CA VAL A 145 -18.32 16.99 -1.60
C VAL A 145 -19.60 16.52 -0.92
N VAL A 146 -20.73 17.11 -1.31
CA VAL A 146 -22.06 16.75 -0.83
C VAL A 146 -22.82 16.13 -2.00
N ALA A 147 -23.25 14.89 -1.82
CA ALA A 147 -24.03 14.17 -2.83
C ALA A 147 -25.34 13.66 -2.23
N LYS A 148 -26.43 13.77 -2.98
CA LYS A 148 -27.76 13.32 -2.57
C LYS A 148 -28.61 12.84 -3.73
N GLY A 149 -29.50 11.88 -3.46
CA GLY A 149 -30.47 11.36 -4.43
C GLY A 149 -30.49 9.84 -4.45
N LYS A 150 -31.05 9.29 -5.53
CA LYS A 150 -31.06 7.86 -5.81
C LYS A 150 -30.40 7.62 -7.17
N PRO A 151 -29.78 6.44 -7.38
CA PRO A 151 -29.28 6.10 -8.70
C PRO A 151 -30.44 6.03 -9.71
N SER A 152 -30.12 6.32 -10.97
CA SER A 152 -31.00 6.10 -12.11
C SER A 152 -31.20 4.61 -12.32
N ARG A 153 -32.36 4.21 -12.84
CA ARG A 153 -32.69 2.79 -13.02
C ARG A 153 -31.73 2.05 -13.97
N ASN A 154 -31.32 2.72 -15.04
CA ASN A 154 -30.37 2.20 -16.03
C ASN A 154 -29.21 3.20 -16.17
N ILE A 155 -27.99 2.72 -15.95
CA ILE A 155 -26.78 3.53 -15.91
C ILE A 155 -25.79 2.99 -16.94
N SER A 156 -25.20 3.90 -17.70
CA SER A 156 -24.04 3.60 -18.53
C SER A 156 -22.98 4.63 -18.21
N PHE A 157 -21.82 4.18 -17.73
CA PHE A 157 -20.73 5.05 -17.34
C PHE A 157 -19.39 4.49 -17.83
N THR A 158 -18.52 5.38 -18.29
CA THR A 158 -17.15 5.02 -18.67
C THR A 158 -16.19 5.97 -17.97
N PHE A 159 -15.21 5.41 -17.27
CA PHE A 159 -14.14 6.18 -16.65
C PHE A 159 -13.22 6.78 -17.72
N ASP A 160 -12.76 8.01 -17.51
CA ASP A 160 -11.76 8.63 -18.40
C ASP A 160 -10.38 7.99 -18.20
N ILE A 161 -10.08 7.65 -16.95
CA ILE A 161 -8.85 6.99 -16.52
C ILE A 161 -9.18 5.89 -15.53
N LYS A 162 -8.41 4.80 -15.54
CA LYS A 162 -8.57 3.74 -14.55
C LYS A 162 -8.25 4.27 -13.15
N THR A 163 -9.17 4.02 -12.23
CA THR A 163 -9.03 4.41 -10.82
C THR A 163 -9.60 3.31 -9.94
N VAL A 164 -8.77 2.77 -9.03
CA VAL A 164 -9.15 1.68 -8.14
C VAL A 164 -10.31 2.09 -7.24
N THR A 165 -10.11 3.13 -6.42
CA THR A 165 -11.14 3.59 -5.48
C THR A 165 -12.34 4.23 -6.17
N GLY A 166 -12.17 4.77 -7.39
CA GLY A 166 -13.28 5.27 -8.19
C GLY A 166 -14.15 4.13 -8.70
N THR A 167 -13.52 3.05 -9.19
CA THR A 167 -14.19 1.81 -9.60
C THR A 167 -14.96 1.20 -8.43
N GLU A 168 -14.32 1.06 -7.27
CA GLU A 168 -14.95 0.53 -6.06
C GLU A 168 -16.20 1.33 -5.69
N ASN A 169 -16.12 2.67 -5.68
CA ASN A 169 -17.27 3.53 -5.42
C ASN A 169 -18.39 3.36 -6.46
N ALA A 170 -18.05 3.30 -7.75
CA ALA A 170 -19.06 3.14 -8.79
C ALA A 170 -19.77 1.77 -8.68
N ILE A 171 -19.03 0.71 -8.37
CA ILE A 171 -19.61 -0.62 -8.10
C ILE A 171 -20.52 -0.55 -6.87
N LEU A 172 -20.06 0.02 -5.75
CA LEU A 172 -20.87 0.17 -4.54
C LEU A 172 -22.16 0.96 -4.78
N MET A 173 -22.11 2.07 -5.54
CA MET A 173 -23.29 2.86 -5.88
C MET A 173 -24.24 2.13 -6.84
N SER A 174 -23.76 1.14 -7.60
CA SER A 174 -24.56 0.44 -8.61
C SER A 174 -25.44 -0.67 -8.06
N ILE A 175 -25.23 -1.14 -6.82
CA ILE A 175 -25.87 -2.35 -6.28
C ILE A 175 -27.40 -2.24 -6.13
N ARG A 176 -27.97 -1.05 -6.36
CA ARG A 176 -29.41 -0.74 -6.34
C ARG A 176 -29.99 -0.41 -7.73
N SER A 177 -29.26 -0.70 -8.80
CA SER A 177 -29.59 -0.25 -10.16
C SER A 177 -29.05 -1.20 -11.23
N LYS A 178 -29.55 -1.09 -12.46
CA LYS A 178 -28.91 -1.72 -13.61
C LYS A 178 -27.80 -0.81 -14.12
N ALA A 179 -26.56 -1.29 -14.14
CA ALA A 179 -25.41 -0.48 -14.55
C ALA A 179 -24.46 -1.24 -15.49
N GLU A 180 -23.99 -0.56 -16.53
CA GLU A 180 -22.79 -0.90 -17.27
C GLU A 180 -21.71 0.14 -16.95
N ILE A 181 -20.59 -0.32 -16.37
CA ILE A 181 -19.45 0.52 -16.02
C ILE A 181 -18.24 0.02 -16.81
N SER A 182 -17.67 0.89 -17.64
CA SER A 182 -16.55 0.57 -18.54
C SER A 182 -15.24 1.28 -18.14
N ASN A 183 -14.11 0.75 -18.62
CA ASN A 183 -12.76 1.21 -18.30
C ASN A 183 -12.45 1.15 -16.80
N ILE A 184 -12.90 0.08 -16.14
CA ILE A 184 -12.69 -0.11 -14.70
C ILE A 184 -11.25 -0.53 -14.38
N ALA A 185 -10.84 -0.24 -13.15
CA ALA A 185 -9.69 -0.89 -12.55
C ALA A 185 -10.02 -2.38 -12.27
N ILE A 186 -9.06 -3.27 -12.47
CA ILE A 186 -9.24 -4.73 -12.35
C ILE A 186 -8.27 -5.35 -11.34
N GLU A 187 -7.69 -4.53 -10.48
CA GLU A 187 -6.84 -4.94 -9.36
C GLU A 187 -7.52 -6.03 -8.52
N PRO A 188 -6.75 -6.95 -7.91
CA PRO A 188 -7.30 -8.02 -7.08
C PRO A 188 -8.27 -7.53 -6.00
N GLU A 189 -8.02 -6.36 -5.42
CA GLU A 189 -8.87 -5.75 -4.40
C GLU A 189 -10.27 -5.37 -4.95
N VAL A 190 -10.37 -4.95 -6.22
CA VAL A 190 -11.65 -4.70 -6.90
C VAL A 190 -12.38 -6.02 -7.19
N GLN A 191 -11.64 -7.05 -7.62
CA GLN A 191 -12.23 -8.37 -7.85
C GLN A 191 -12.80 -8.97 -6.57
N GLU A 192 -12.12 -8.73 -5.44
CA GLU A 192 -12.57 -9.19 -4.13
C GLU A 192 -13.85 -8.47 -3.69
N LEU A 193 -13.96 -7.15 -3.91
CA LEU A 193 -15.22 -6.43 -3.69
C LEU A 193 -16.37 -7.02 -4.50
N ILE A 194 -16.14 -7.32 -5.78
CA ILE A 194 -17.15 -7.97 -6.64
C ILE A 194 -17.54 -9.34 -6.07
N SER A 195 -16.56 -10.13 -5.62
CA SER A 195 -16.79 -11.44 -5.00
C SER A 195 -17.66 -11.34 -3.75
N TYR A 196 -17.40 -10.37 -2.87
CA TYR A 196 -18.21 -10.11 -1.69
C TYR A 196 -19.65 -9.74 -2.05
N LEU A 197 -19.85 -8.82 -2.99
CA LEU A 197 -21.20 -8.41 -3.41
C LEU A 197 -21.98 -9.58 -4.01
N LYS A 198 -21.33 -10.42 -4.83
CA LYS A 198 -21.93 -11.65 -5.37
C LYS A 198 -22.35 -12.63 -4.28
N LYS A 199 -21.49 -12.84 -3.27
CA LYS A 199 -21.78 -13.72 -2.13
C LYS A 199 -23.09 -13.31 -1.43
N TYR A 200 -23.40 -12.01 -1.43
CA TYR A 200 -24.60 -11.44 -0.81
C TYR A 200 -25.73 -11.14 -1.80
N GLY A 201 -25.72 -11.77 -2.99
CA GLY A 201 -26.87 -11.78 -3.89
C GLY A 201 -26.91 -10.66 -4.92
N VAL A 202 -25.88 -9.83 -5.05
CA VAL A 202 -25.80 -8.86 -6.16
C VAL A 202 -25.40 -9.60 -7.44
N ASP A 203 -26.22 -9.49 -8.49
CA ASP A 203 -25.86 -10.02 -9.80
C ASP A 203 -24.85 -9.08 -10.48
N ILE A 204 -23.60 -9.53 -10.51
CA ILE A 204 -22.49 -8.80 -11.10
C ILE A 204 -21.79 -9.69 -12.13
N ARG A 205 -21.46 -9.15 -13.29
CA ARG A 205 -20.70 -9.85 -14.32
C ARG A 205 -19.58 -8.94 -14.83
N ARG A 206 -18.35 -9.44 -14.86
CA ARG A 206 -17.21 -8.72 -15.43
C ARG A 206 -16.84 -9.32 -16.78
N GLU A 207 -16.63 -8.48 -17.78
CA GLU A 207 -16.08 -8.84 -19.09
C GLU A 207 -14.94 -7.89 -19.43
N GLY A 208 -13.70 -8.36 -19.39
CA GLY A 208 -12.53 -7.49 -19.57
C GLY A 208 -12.48 -6.37 -18.53
N ASP A 209 -12.46 -5.13 -18.98
CA ASP A 209 -12.50 -3.90 -18.17
C ASP A 209 -13.92 -3.28 -18.09
N LYS A 210 -14.95 -4.10 -18.29
CA LYS A 210 -16.35 -3.75 -18.05
C LYS A 210 -16.94 -4.55 -16.90
N VAL A 211 -17.80 -3.93 -16.11
CA VAL A 211 -18.66 -4.60 -15.15
C VAL A 211 -20.12 -4.25 -15.44
N PHE A 212 -20.96 -5.28 -15.43
CA PHE A 212 -22.40 -5.22 -15.54
C PHE A 212 -22.98 -5.58 -14.18
N VAL A 213 -23.91 -4.77 -13.70
CA VAL A 213 -24.58 -4.96 -12.41
C VAL A 213 -26.08 -4.94 -12.66
N ASP A 214 -26.78 -5.97 -12.16
CA ASP A 214 -28.24 -6.00 -12.05
C ASP A 214 -28.57 -5.95 -10.55
N GLY A 215 -28.59 -4.72 -10.02
CA GLY A 215 -28.78 -4.46 -8.61
C GLY A 215 -30.24 -4.51 -8.16
N ASP A 216 -30.44 -4.77 -6.88
CA ASP A 216 -31.74 -4.83 -6.23
C ASP A 216 -31.90 -3.65 -5.26
N GLU A 217 -32.96 -2.86 -5.47
CA GLU A 217 -33.29 -1.68 -4.65
C GLU A 217 -33.57 -2.05 -3.19
N ASP A 218 -34.08 -3.26 -2.93
CA ASP A 218 -34.50 -3.72 -1.60
C ASP A 218 -33.45 -4.59 -0.91
N LEU A 219 -32.30 -4.85 -1.55
CA LEU A 219 -31.29 -5.76 -1.00
C LEU A 219 -30.69 -5.21 0.30
N VAL A 220 -30.96 -5.87 1.41
CA VAL A 220 -30.35 -5.60 2.71
C VAL A 220 -29.86 -6.91 3.30
N CYS A 221 -28.65 -6.91 3.85
CA CYS A 221 -28.11 -8.03 4.60
C CYS A 221 -27.96 -7.58 6.06
N ASP A 222 -28.54 -8.29 7.04
CA ASP A 222 -28.39 -7.93 8.46
C ASP A 222 -26.96 -8.14 8.94
N GLU A 223 -26.32 -9.25 8.55
CA GLU A 223 -24.94 -9.58 8.89
C GLU A 223 -24.15 -10.00 7.65
N VAL A 224 -22.89 -9.58 7.60
CA VAL A 224 -21.95 -9.97 6.55
C VAL A 224 -20.62 -10.44 7.15
N GLU A 225 -19.96 -11.38 6.46
CA GLU A 225 -18.67 -11.94 6.82
C GLU A 225 -17.76 -11.97 5.59
N PHE A 226 -16.58 -11.38 5.75
CA PHE A 226 -15.54 -11.27 4.74
C PHE A 226 -14.22 -11.83 5.26
N GLU A 227 -13.37 -12.30 4.37
CA GLU A 227 -12.00 -12.71 4.66
C GLU A 227 -11.08 -12.01 3.69
N LEU A 228 -10.13 -11.22 4.21
CA LEU A 228 -9.26 -10.45 3.34
C LEU A 228 -8.27 -11.35 2.62
N ILE A 229 -8.15 -11.14 1.31
CA ILE A 229 -7.08 -11.73 0.50
C ILE A 229 -5.69 -11.32 1.03
N PRO A 230 -4.63 -12.09 0.75
CA PRO A 230 -3.28 -11.73 1.20
C PRO A 230 -2.75 -10.45 0.53
N ASP A 231 -1.94 -9.68 1.25
CA ASP A 231 -1.36 -8.44 0.74
C ASP A 231 -0.28 -8.72 -0.31
N ARG A 232 -0.68 -8.60 -1.57
CA ARG A 232 0.20 -8.80 -2.73
C ARG A 232 1.41 -7.86 -2.75
N ILE A 233 1.31 -6.66 -2.15
CA ILE A 233 2.41 -5.70 -2.10
C ILE A 233 3.39 -6.07 -0.98
N GLU A 234 2.89 -6.53 0.17
CA GLU A 234 3.74 -7.11 1.22
C GLU A 234 4.50 -8.33 0.68
N ALA A 235 3.79 -9.28 0.06
CA ALA A 235 4.39 -10.47 -0.55
C ALA A 235 5.52 -10.09 -1.53
N SER A 236 5.22 -9.16 -2.45
CA SER A 236 6.19 -8.63 -3.41
C SER A 236 7.39 -7.96 -2.73
N THR A 237 7.17 -7.24 -1.64
CA THR A 237 8.23 -6.56 -0.88
C THR A 237 9.18 -7.57 -0.26
N TRP A 238 8.67 -8.65 0.36
CA TRP A 238 9.54 -9.70 0.92
C TRP A 238 10.38 -10.40 -0.16
N LEU A 239 9.78 -10.70 -1.32
CA LEU A 239 10.50 -11.31 -2.44
C LEU A 239 11.61 -10.39 -2.97
N VAL A 240 11.30 -9.10 -3.21
CA VAL A 240 12.28 -8.12 -3.69
C VAL A 240 13.36 -7.86 -2.63
N LEU A 241 12.99 -7.81 -1.35
CA LEU A 241 13.94 -7.69 -0.23
C LEU A 241 14.94 -8.83 -0.24
N THR A 242 14.49 -10.09 -0.32
CA THR A 242 15.39 -11.25 -0.39
C THR A 242 16.27 -11.20 -1.62
N ALA A 243 15.73 -10.81 -2.79
CA ALA A 243 16.52 -10.69 -4.00
C ALA A 243 17.63 -9.64 -3.87
N ALA A 244 17.34 -8.49 -3.26
CA ALA A 244 18.29 -7.40 -3.06
C ALA A 244 19.35 -7.75 -1.99
N VAL A 245 18.90 -8.07 -0.78
CA VAL A 245 19.74 -8.26 0.41
C VAL A 245 20.54 -9.57 0.35
N GLY A 246 19.95 -10.62 -0.23
CA GLY A 246 20.55 -11.94 -0.35
C GLY A 246 19.98 -12.94 0.67
N GLY A 247 20.20 -14.23 0.38
CA GLY A 247 19.67 -15.38 1.11
C GLY A 247 18.54 -16.12 0.38
N ARG A 248 17.71 -16.85 1.13
CA ARG A 248 16.61 -17.70 0.64
C ARG A 248 15.39 -17.59 1.54
N LEU A 249 14.24 -17.23 0.97
CA LEU A 249 13.02 -17.00 1.75
C LEU A 249 11.85 -17.76 1.16
N LYS A 250 11.03 -18.35 2.04
CA LYS A 250 9.68 -18.81 1.71
C LYS A 250 8.65 -17.80 2.18
N VAL A 251 7.94 -17.19 1.23
CA VAL A 251 6.85 -16.25 1.50
C VAL A 251 5.54 -17.04 1.44
N LYS A 252 4.88 -17.21 2.58
CA LYS A 252 3.60 -17.93 2.74
C LYS A 252 2.41 -16.99 2.63
N ASN A 253 1.23 -17.58 2.43
CA ASN A 253 -0.03 -16.89 2.25
C ASN A 253 0.00 -15.97 1.02
N VAL A 254 0.26 -16.56 -0.15
CA VAL A 254 0.39 -15.82 -1.42
C VAL A 254 -0.57 -16.40 -2.45
N ILE A 255 -1.21 -15.52 -3.21
CA ILE A 255 -1.94 -15.86 -4.44
C ILE A 255 -1.04 -15.46 -5.62
N TYR A 256 -0.54 -16.45 -6.35
CA TYR A 256 0.43 -16.28 -7.43
C TYR A 256 -0.04 -15.25 -8.47
N GLU A 257 -1.30 -15.37 -8.88
CA GLU A 257 -1.93 -14.55 -9.92
C GLU A 257 -1.94 -13.07 -9.55
N HIS A 258 -1.93 -12.73 -8.26
CA HIS A 258 -1.96 -11.34 -7.78
C HIS A 258 -0.58 -10.67 -7.86
N ILE A 259 0.51 -11.44 -7.96
CA ILE A 259 1.89 -10.95 -8.01
C ILE A 259 2.66 -11.43 -9.24
N GLU A 260 1.97 -12.01 -10.23
CA GLU A 260 2.59 -12.65 -11.39
C GLU A 260 3.58 -11.71 -12.12
N SER A 261 3.23 -10.43 -12.30
CA SER A 261 4.10 -9.46 -12.97
C SER A 261 5.41 -9.22 -12.22
N VAL A 262 5.39 -9.22 -10.89
CA VAL A 262 6.59 -9.09 -10.04
C VAL A 262 7.46 -10.35 -10.15
N LEU A 263 6.84 -11.53 -10.09
CA LEU A 263 7.55 -12.80 -10.22
C LEU A 263 8.23 -12.93 -11.59
N LYS A 264 7.53 -12.56 -12.67
CA LYS A 264 8.10 -12.53 -14.03
C LYS A 264 9.33 -11.63 -14.11
N VAL A 265 9.27 -10.42 -13.53
CA VAL A 265 10.43 -9.52 -13.49
C VAL A 265 11.59 -10.16 -12.71
N LEU A 266 11.35 -10.67 -11.50
CA LEU A 266 12.40 -11.29 -10.68
C LEU A 266 13.04 -12.51 -11.37
N SER A 267 12.22 -13.39 -11.97
CA SER A 267 12.71 -14.54 -12.73
C SER A 267 13.50 -14.15 -13.97
N ASN A 268 13.04 -13.16 -14.74
CA ASN A 268 13.74 -12.65 -15.92
C ASN A 268 15.08 -12.00 -15.56
N CYS A 269 15.17 -11.36 -14.39
CA CYS A 269 16.43 -10.88 -13.83
C CYS A 269 17.38 -12.01 -13.40
N GLY A 270 16.89 -13.23 -13.23
CA GLY A 270 17.68 -14.42 -12.86
C GLY A 270 17.47 -14.95 -11.44
N ALA A 271 16.52 -14.42 -10.67
CA ALA A 271 16.16 -14.99 -9.37
C ALA A 271 15.56 -16.39 -9.55
N LYS A 272 15.96 -17.35 -8.71
CA LYS A 272 15.31 -18.68 -8.73
C LYS A 272 14.04 -18.59 -7.92
N ILE A 273 12.91 -18.91 -8.54
CA ILE A 273 11.59 -18.85 -7.93
C ILE A 273 10.93 -20.22 -8.06
N ASN A 274 10.46 -20.76 -6.94
CA ASN A 274 9.66 -21.98 -6.91
C ASN A 274 8.27 -21.65 -6.36
N LEU A 275 7.25 -22.04 -7.12
CA LEU A 275 5.85 -21.81 -6.74
C LEU A 275 5.30 -23.05 -6.03
N SER A 276 4.46 -22.81 -5.03
CA SER A 276 3.62 -23.81 -4.38
C SER A 276 2.21 -23.24 -4.24
N GLN A 277 1.25 -24.06 -3.81
CA GLN A 277 -0.17 -23.69 -3.82
C GLN A 277 -0.50 -22.36 -3.11
N SER A 278 0.16 -22.07 -1.99
CA SER A 278 -0.07 -20.85 -1.20
C SER A 278 1.24 -20.20 -0.72
N SER A 279 2.36 -20.50 -1.38
CA SER A 279 3.65 -19.91 -1.04
C SER A 279 4.56 -19.76 -2.25
N VAL A 280 5.48 -18.80 -2.17
CA VAL A 280 6.55 -18.60 -3.14
C VAL A 280 7.89 -18.69 -2.43
N GLU A 281 8.77 -19.54 -2.92
CA GLU A 281 10.17 -19.59 -2.48
C GLU A 281 11.04 -18.83 -3.46
N ILE A 282 11.93 -17.99 -2.93
CA ILE A 282 12.93 -17.25 -3.72
C ILE A 282 14.33 -17.53 -3.16
N GLU A 283 15.27 -17.81 -4.06
CA GLU A 283 16.70 -17.86 -3.77
C GLU A 283 17.39 -16.72 -4.54
N SER A 284 18.08 -15.87 -3.80
CA SER A 284 18.78 -14.70 -4.35
C SER A 284 20.00 -15.07 -5.19
N ARG A 285 20.50 -14.08 -5.94
CA ARG A 285 21.77 -14.14 -6.67
C ARG A 285 22.66 -12.96 -6.27
N ASP A 286 23.96 -13.11 -6.51
CA ASP A 286 24.93 -12.03 -6.32
C ASP A 286 24.77 -10.91 -7.36
N VAL A 287 24.46 -11.31 -8.60
CA VAL A 287 24.33 -10.42 -9.76
C VAL A 287 23.07 -10.79 -10.55
N TYR A 288 22.35 -9.77 -11.02
CA TYR A 288 21.15 -9.93 -11.83
C TYR A 288 21.32 -9.39 -13.26
N GLU A 289 20.49 -9.88 -14.18
CA GLU A 289 20.31 -9.24 -15.49
C GLU A 289 19.61 -7.88 -15.32
N PRO A 290 19.90 -6.88 -16.17
CA PRO A 290 19.15 -5.64 -16.19
C PRO A 290 17.70 -5.85 -16.65
N ALA A 291 16.80 -4.96 -16.22
CA ALA A 291 15.39 -5.00 -16.60
C ALA A 291 14.89 -3.65 -17.14
N ASP A 292 13.92 -3.71 -18.05
CA ASP A 292 13.08 -2.58 -18.46
C ASP A 292 11.66 -2.80 -17.92
N ILE A 293 11.22 -1.96 -17.00
CA ILE A 293 10.00 -2.12 -16.22
C ILE A 293 9.10 -0.92 -16.44
N VAL A 294 7.84 -1.19 -16.80
CA VAL A 294 6.78 -0.17 -16.85
C VAL A 294 5.75 -0.50 -15.79
N ALA A 295 5.62 0.38 -14.80
CA ALA A 295 4.56 0.31 -13.81
C ALA A 295 3.28 0.96 -14.37
N ASP A 296 2.17 0.22 -14.31
CA ASP A 296 0.88 0.58 -14.88
C ASP A 296 -0.26 -0.12 -14.11
N SER A 297 -1.51 0.07 -14.51
CA SER A 297 -2.67 -0.63 -13.90
C SER A 297 -2.54 -2.15 -14.00
N PHE A 298 -3.12 -2.88 -13.04
CA PHE A 298 -3.11 -4.34 -13.04
C PHE A 298 -3.67 -4.91 -14.37
N PRO A 299 -3.04 -5.94 -14.98
CA PRO A 299 -2.01 -6.85 -14.45
C PRO A 299 -0.55 -6.43 -14.71
N ALA A 300 -0.28 -5.18 -15.07
CA ALA A 300 1.09 -4.70 -15.25
C ALA A 300 1.90 -4.69 -13.94
N PHE A 301 3.16 -4.26 -14.00
CA PHE A 301 3.98 -4.14 -12.80
C PHE A 301 3.38 -3.10 -11.84
N PRO A 302 3.19 -3.41 -10.55
CA PRO A 302 2.51 -2.49 -9.64
C PRO A 302 3.41 -1.31 -9.24
N THR A 303 2.89 -0.09 -9.39
CA THR A 303 3.56 1.15 -8.89
C THR A 303 3.95 1.06 -7.42
N ASP A 304 3.21 0.30 -6.60
CA ASP A 304 3.51 0.13 -5.18
C ASP A 304 4.75 -0.72 -4.87
N VAL A 305 5.31 -1.41 -5.86
CA VAL A 305 6.56 -2.17 -5.77
C VAL A 305 7.71 -1.45 -6.52
N GLN A 306 7.41 -0.36 -7.24
CA GLN A 306 8.39 0.43 -7.97
C GLN A 306 9.57 0.87 -7.08
N PRO A 307 9.35 1.42 -5.85
CA PRO A 307 10.48 1.83 -5.01
C PRO A 307 11.40 0.66 -4.62
N GLN A 308 10.83 -0.48 -4.27
CA GLN A 308 11.55 -1.65 -3.79
C GLN A 308 12.39 -2.27 -4.92
N ILE A 309 11.83 -2.40 -6.12
CA ILE A 309 12.55 -3.01 -7.25
C ILE A 309 13.73 -2.14 -7.68
N CYS A 310 13.64 -0.81 -7.56
CA CYS A 310 14.77 0.08 -7.86
C CYS A 310 16.01 -0.24 -7.00
N VAL A 311 15.82 -0.64 -5.74
CA VAL A 311 16.93 -1.03 -4.85
C VAL A 311 17.58 -2.33 -5.33
N MET A 312 16.78 -3.33 -5.67
CA MET A 312 17.28 -4.62 -6.19
C MET A 312 18.10 -4.43 -7.47
N LEU A 313 17.64 -3.55 -8.38
CA LEU A 313 18.29 -3.30 -9.66
C LEU A 313 19.68 -2.64 -9.55
N LEU A 314 20.08 -2.13 -8.38
CA LEU A 314 21.46 -1.69 -8.14
C LEU A 314 22.48 -2.84 -8.25
N LYS A 315 22.03 -4.09 -8.05
CA LYS A 315 22.81 -5.34 -8.22
C LYS A 315 22.77 -5.91 -9.64
N SER A 316 22.16 -5.22 -10.59
CA SER A 316 22.19 -5.67 -11.99
C SER A 316 23.60 -5.51 -12.59
N LYS A 317 23.94 -6.31 -13.61
CA LYS A 317 25.25 -6.21 -14.30
C LYS A 317 25.31 -5.11 -15.37
N GLY A 318 24.19 -4.44 -15.64
CA GLY A 318 24.04 -3.41 -16.68
C GLY A 318 22.99 -2.38 -16.29
N LYS A 319 22.73 -1.39 -17.16
CA LYS A 319 21.72 -0.38 -16.87
C LYS A 319 20.30 -0.96 -16.92
N SER A 320 19.48 -0.63 -15.94
CA SER A 320 18.06 -0.95 -15.89
C SER A 320 17.23 0.33 -16.05
N ARG A 321 15.98 0.19 -16.49
CA ARG A 321 15.06 1.29 -16.74
C ARG A 321 13.73 1.02 -16.05
N VAL A 322 13.22 1.99 -15.31
CA VAL A 322 11.90 1.92 -14.67
C VAL A 322 11.10 3.16 -15.03
N VAL A 323 9.87 2.97 -15.49
CA VAL A 323 8.92 4.05 -15.80
C VAL A 323 7.64 3.82 -15.02
N ASP A 324 7.18 4.82 -14.28
CA ASP A 324 5.90 4.77 -13.56
C ASP A 324 4.87 5.65 -14.27
N LYS A 325 3.89 5.02 -14.93
CA LYS A 325 2.80 5.73 -15.61
C LYS A 325 1.68 6.15 -14.68
N ILE A 326 1.60 5.58 -13.47
CA ILE A 326 0.55 5.85 -12.50
C ILE A 326 0.95 7.03 -11.60
N PHE A 327 2.19 7.01 -11.08
CA PHE A 327 2.75 8.09 -10.25
C PHE A 327 4.15 8.48 -10.73
N PRO A 328 4.29 9.26 -11.82
CA PRO A 328 5.59 9.65 -12.37
C PRO A 328 6.50 10.39 -11.39
N ASN A 329 5.92 11.05 -10.38
CA ASN A 329 6.63 11.83 -9.36
C ASN A 329 6.91 11.03 -8.07
N ARG A 330 6.67 9.72 -8.04
CA ARG A 330 6.95 8.85 -6.88
C ARG A 330 8.45 8.57 -6.75
N LEU A 331 9.25 9.61 -6.58
CA LEU A 331 10.71 9.55 -6.69
C LEU A 331 11.44 9.88 -5.38
N SER A 332 10.70 10.05 -4.27
CA SER A 332 11.23 10.40 -2.93
C SER A 332 12.40 9.52 -2.46
N HIS A 333 12.36 8.23 -2.79
CA HIS A 333 13.39 7.26 -2.42
C HIS A 333 14.66 7.35 -3.28
N ILE A 334 14.58 7.93 -4.49
CA ILE A 334 15.69 8.00 -5.43
C ILE A 334 16.79 8.92 -4.89
N ASP A 335 16.42 10.11 -4.40
CA ASP A 335 17.38 11.06 -3.84
C ASP A 335 18.13 10.46 -2.64
N GLU A 336 17.42 9.70 -1.79
CA GLU A 336 18.00 9.02 -0.64
C GLU A 336 18.95 7.88 -1.07
N LEU A 337 18.62 7.13 -2.13
CA LEU A 337 19.54 6.13 -2.70
C LEU A 337 20.80 6.77 -3.28
N VAL A 338 20.67 7.91 -3.97
CA VAL A 338 21.82 8.67 -4.48
C VAL A 338 22.71 9.17 -3.34
N LYS A 339 22.13 9.63 -2.22
CA LYS A 339 22.89 9.96 -1.00
C LYS A 339 23.67 8.77 -0.44
N MET A 340 23.16 7.55 -0.60
CA MET A 340 23.88 6.32 -0.22
C MET A 340 24.94 5.89 -1.24
N GLY A 341 25.10 6.61 -2.36
CA GLY A 341 26.09 6.33 -3.40
C GLY A 341 25.54 5.61 -4.63
N ALA A 342 24.22 5.42 -4.75
CA ALA A 342 23.62 4.82 -5.93
C ALA A 342 23.82 5.70 -7.17
N LYS A 343 24.07 5.08 -8.32
CA LYS A 343 24.14 5.76 -9.61
C LYS A 343 22.79 5.66 -10.31
N ILE A 344 21.99 6.71 -10.20
CA ILE A 344 20.64 6.78 -10.78
C ILE A 344 20.49 8.11 -11.53
N GLU A 345 19.95 8.06 -12.74
CA GLU A 345 19.63 9.23 -13.55
C GLU A 345 18.12 9.30 -13.80
N LEU A 346 17.54 10.49 -13.63
CA LEU A 346 16.16 10.77 -14.00
C LEU A 346 16.14 11.45 -15.36
N LYS A 347 15.54 10.82 -16.37
CA LYS A 347 15.50 11.36 -17.74
C LYS A 347 14.14 11.13 -18.37
N GLY A 348 13.42 12.20 -18.72
CA GLY A 348 12.17 12.11 -19.48
C GLY A 348 11.06 11.31 -18.78
N GLY A 349 10.97 11.34 -17.45
CA GLY A 349 10.02 10.53 -16.67
C GLY A 349 10.46 9.08 -16.42
N GLU A 350 11.70 8.75 -16.78
CA GLU A 350 12.30 7.44 -16.58
C GLU A 350 13.34 7.48 -15.46
N ILE A 351 13.42 6.39 -14.71
CA ILE A 351 14.45 6.13 -13.70
C ILE A 351 15.46 5.16 -14.34
N ILE A 352 16.64 5.68 -14.66
CA ILE A 352 17.75 4.89 -15.22
C ILE A 352 18.68 4.51 -14.09
N ILE A 353 18.82 3.21 -13.83
CA ILE A 353 19.55 2.67 -12.68
C ILE A 353 20.80 1.97 -13.18
N TYR A 354 21.95 2.41 -12.71
CA TYR A 354 23.24 1.80 -13.05
C TYR A 354 23.72 0.89 -11.91
N PRO A 355 24.52 -0.15 -12.25
CA PRO A 355 25.15 -1.00 -11.24
C PRO A 355 25.94 -0.14 -10.25
N SER A 356 25.61 -0.25 -8.97
CA SER A 356 26.27 0.54 -7.93
C SER A 356 26.24 -0.15 -6.58
N LYS A 357 27.32 0.06 -5.82
CA LYS A 357 27.37 -0.22 -4.39
C LYS A 357 26.80 0.97 -3.65
N ILE A 358 26.12 0.70 -2.55
CA ILE A 358 25.61 1.71 -1.64
C ILE A 358 26.21 1.51 -0.25
N PHE A 359 26.33 2.59 0.51
CA PHE A 359 26.97 2.62 1.83
C PHE A 359 26.00 3.16 2.88
N GLY A 360 26.21 2.75 4.12
CA GLY A 360 25.40 3.24 5.24
C GLY A 360 25.45 4.76 5.35
N SER A 361 24.29 5.38 5.50
CA SER A 361 24.12 6.83 5.57
C SER A 361 22.88 7.21 6.40
N GLU A 362 22.73 8.49 6.70
CA GLU A 362 21.49 9.05 7.25
C GLU A 362 20.54 9.37 6.10
N ILE A 363 19.37 8.73 6.12
CA ILE A 363 18.35 8.85 5.07
C ILE A 363 16.96 9.06 5.67
N ARG A 364 16.02 9.50 4.84
CA ARG A 364 14.65 9.82 5.29
C ARG A 364 13.57 9.26 4.39
N ALA A 365 12.65 8.50 4.97
CA ALA A 365 11.41 8.13 4.30
C ALA A 365 10.37 9.26 4.33
N LEU A 366 9.67 9.44 3.22
CA LEU A 366 8.57 10.42 3.07
C LEU A 366 7.22 9.77 2.76
N ASP A 367 7.20 8.46 2.51
CA ASP A 367 6.01 7.68 2.23
C ASP A 367 6.19 6.20 2.61
N LEU A 368 5.08 5.45 2.61
CA LEU A 368 4.99 4.04 3.01
C LEU A 368 5.89 3.11 2.19
N ARG A 369 5.89 3.20 0.86
CA ARG A 369 6.65 2.25 0.02
C ARG A 369 8.10 2.69 -0.12
N GLY A 370 8.37 3.99 -0.07
CA GLY A 370 9.70 4.54 0.14
C GLY A 370 10.35 4.04 1.43
N ALA A 371 9.62 4.00 2.56
CA ALA A 371 10.13 3.45 3.82
C ALA A 371 10.55 1.97 3.69
N ALA A 372 9.76 1.17 2.98
CA ALA A 372 10.10 -0.23 2.70
C ALA A 372 11.35 -0.35 1.82
N ALA A 373 11.41 0.42 0.72
CA ALA A 373 12.57 0.44 -0.18
C ALA A 373 13.86 0.87 0.54
N LEU A 374 13.81 1.94 1.32
CA LEU A 374 14.97 2.44 2.06
C LEU A 374 15.39 1.49 3.21
N SER A 375 14.45 0.71 3.75
CA SER A 375 14.79 -0.40 4.66
C SER A 375 15.55 -1.50 3.93
N ILE A 376 15.11 -1.89 2.73
CA ILE A 376 15.86 -2.85 1.88
C ILE A 376 17.27 -2.31 1.58
N ALA A 377 17.38 -1.03 1.21
CA ALA A 377 18.65 -0.38 0.93
C ALA A 377 19.59 -0.40 2.15
N GLY A 378 19.06 -0.10 3.34
CA GLY A 378 19.84 -0.13 4.59
C GLY A 378 20.38 -1.51 4.96
N LEU A 379 19.63 -2.58 4.67
CA LEU A 379 20.07 -3.97 4.88
C LEU A 379 21.09 -4.44 3.82
N MET A 380 21.09 -3.80 2.64
CA MET A 380 22.02 -4.10 1.55
C MET A 380 23.34 -3.31 1.66
N ALA A 381 23.31 -2.16 2.33
CA ALA A 381 24.42 -1.20 2.37
C ALA A 381 25.72 -1.76 2.96
N GLU A 382 26.86 -1.38 2.38
CA GLU A 382 28.18 -1.80 2.84
C GLU A 382 28.74 -0.90 3.96
N SER A 383 29.69 -1.46 4.72
CA SER A 383 30.50 -0.80 5.76
C SER A 383 29.75 -0.34 7.01
N ASN A 384 28.93 0.72 6.90
CA ASN A 384 28.32 1.41 8.05
C ASN A 384 26.83 1.06 8.19
N PRO A 385 26.25 1.19 9.40
CA PRO A 385 24.80 1.17 9.57
C PRO A 385 24.12 2.31 8.80
N THR A 386 22.87 2.07 8.40
CA THR A 386 21.99 3.09 7.82
C THR A 386 21.01 3.57 8.89
N TYR A 387 20.85 4.89 9.01
CA TYR A 387 19.90 5.52 9.93
C TYR A 387 18.72 6.07 9.12
N LEU A 388 17.59 5.38 9.19
CA LEU A 388 16.38 5.70 8.44
C LEU A 388 15.39 6.45 9.34
N SER A 389 15.31 7.76 9.16
CA SER A 389 14.27 8.60 9.76
C SER A 389 12.93 8.51 9.00
N GLY A 390 11.82 8.78 9.69
CA GLY A 390 10.48 8.62 9.11
C GLY A 390 10.04 7.16 8.97
N PHE A 391 10.66 6.25 9.73
CA PHE A 391 10.36 4.82 9.66
C PHE A 391 8.90 4.48 10.04
N ASP A 392 8.22 5.35 10.79
CA ASP A 392 6.81 5.22 11.16
C ASP A 392 5.85 5.13 9.96
N PHE A 393 6.27 5.56 8.76
CA PHE A 393 5.50 5.34 7.54
C PHE A 393 5.28 3.84 7.25
N ILE A 394 6.17 2.94 7.67
CA ILE A 394 6.05 1.49 7.44
C ILE A 394 4.80 0.92 8.14
N GLN A 395 4.46 1.45 9.31
CA GLN A 395 3.33 1.00 10.15
C GLN A 395 1.97 1.26 9.50
N ARG A 396 1.94 2.05 8.42
CA ARG A 396 0.71 2.31 7.63
C ARG A 396 0.33 1.17 6.71
N GLY A 397 1.22 0.22 6.43
CA GLY A 397 0.95 -0.81 5.42
C GLY A 397 1.73 -2.10 5.54
N TYR A 398 2.53 -2.29 6.60
CA TYR A 398 3.16 -3.55 6.92
C TYR A 398 2.90 -3.88 8.39
N GLU A 399 2.27 -5.03 8.65
CA GLU A 399 2.03 -5.54 9.99
C GLU A 399 3.30 -6.21 10.54
N ASN A 400 3.70 -5.85 11.76
CA ASN A 400 4.84 -6.45 12.47
C ASN A 400 6.12 -6.55 11.61
N PHE A 401 6.39 -5.51 10.79
CA PHE A 401 7.49 -5.53 9.83
C PHE A 401 8.85 -5.81 10.49
N VAL A 402 9.08 -5.22 11.66
CA VAL A 402 10.35 -5.34 12.39
C VAL A 402 10.53 -6.77 12.91
N GLU A 403 9.47 -7.33 13.49
CA GLU A 403 9.45 -8.68 14.05
C GLU A 403 9.63 -9.72 12.94
N LYS A 404 8.88 -9.58 11.83
CA LYS A 404 9.00 -10.45 10.65
C LYS A 404 10.40 -10.36 10.03
N LEU A 405 10.98 -9.17 9.95
CA LEU A 405 12.32 -8.99 9.41
C LEU A 405 13.40 -9.61 10.31
N LYS A 406 13.29 -9.44 11.64
CA LYS A 406 14.20 -10.06 12.60
C LYS A 406 14.09 -11.59 12.59
N SER A 407 12.88 -12.14 12.46
CA SER A 407 12.68 -13.60 12.46
C SER A 407 13.34 -14.31 11.27
N ILE A 408 13.62 -13.57 10.19
CA ILE A 408 14.33 -14.08 9.02
C ILE A 408 15.79 -13.63 8.97
N GLY A 409 16.36 -13.10 10.06
CA GLY A 409 17.77 -12.75 10.17
C GLY A 409 18.14 -11.31 9.77
N GLY A 410 17.17 -10.47 9.42
CA GLY A 410 17.41 -9.07 9.09
C GLY A 410 17.85 -8.26 10.32
N SER A 411 18.90 -7.46 10.17
CA SER A 411 19.46 -6.63 11.26
C SER A 411 18.83 -5.24 11.29
N ILE A 412 17.89 -5.05 12.21
CA ILE A 412 17.17 -3.79 12.42
C ILE A 412 16.95 -3.51 13.91
N GLU A 413 17.19 -2.27 14.32
CA GLU A 413 16.79 -1.72 15.62
C GLU A 413 15.95 -0.48 15.39
N VAL A 414 14.91 -0.26 16.20
CA VAL A 414 13.99 0.88 16.02
C VAL A 414 13.91 1.66 17.32
N PHE A 415 14.10 2.96 17.20
CA PHE A 415 14.07 3.91 18.30
C PHE A 415 12.92 4.90 18.09
N GLU A 416 12.19 5.18 19.16
CA GLU A 416 11.28 6.32 19.18
C GLU A 416 12.09 7.61 19.17
N HIS A 417 11.60 8.61 18.45
CA HIS A 417 12.29 9.89 18.33
C HIS A 417 12.04 10.67 19.62
N ASP A 418 12.90 10.48 20.62
CA ASP A 418 12.98 11.38 21.76
C ASP A 418 14.05 12.43 21.42
N GLU A 419 13.63 13.65 21.08
CA GLU A 419 14.51 14.73 20.57
C GLU A 419 15.75 14.97 21.45
N LYS A 420 15.70 14.56 22.73
CA LYS A 420 16.79 14.70 23.72
C LYS A 420 17.88 13.64 23.64
N ILE A 421 17.63 12.49 23.01
CA ILE A 421 18.61 11.40 22.93
C ILE A 421 19.50 11.58 21.71
N PHE A 422 18.94 12.04 20.58
CA PHE A 422 19.69 12.18 19.34
C PHE A 422 20.79 13.25 19.45
N SER A 423 20.58 14.34 20.19
CA SER A 423 21.65 15.32 20.45
C SER A 423 22.74 14.74 21.36
N LYS A 424 22.38 13.97 22.39
CA LYS A 424 23.33 13.41 23.36
C LYS A 424 24.13 12.24 22.82
N GLU A 425 23.54 11.38 22.00
CA GLU A 425 24.25 10.25 21.39
C GLU A 425 25.10 10.70 20.19
N SER A 426 24.63 11.65 19.38
CA SER A 426 25.46 12.24 18.33
C SER A 426 26.63 13.07 18.89
N GLU A 427 26.43 13.80 20.01
CA GLU A 427 27.53 14.46 20.73
C GLU A 427 28.49 13.46 21.39
N LYS A 428 27.99 12.41 22.06
CA LYS A 428 28.86 11.37 22.62
C LYS A 428 29.70 10.66 21.56
N MET A 429 29.10 10.35 20.40
CA MET A 429 29.80 9.67 19.31
C MET A 429 30.81 10.57 18.60
N LYS A 430 30.53 11.88 18.45
CA LYS A 430 31.53 12.84 17.98
C LYS A 430 32.73 12.94 18.93
N ILE A 431 32.48 13.01 20.24
CA ILE A 431 33.54 13.06 21.25
C ILE A 431 34.39 11.78 21.23
N GLU A 432 33.80 10.60 21.03
CA GLU A 432 34.53 9.34 20.91
C GLU A 432 35.35 9.24 19.61
N GLN A 433 34.89 9.85 18.51
CA GLN A 433 35.62 9.91 17.24
C GLN A 433 36.82 10.87 17.33
N GLU A 434 36.63 12.08 17.87
CA GLU A 434 37.69 13.06 18.11
C GLU A 434 38.75 12.53 19.10
N SER A 435 38.31 11.81 20.15
CA SER A 435 39.24 11.20 21.12
C SER A 435 40.11 10.10 20.51
N LYS A 436 39.61 9.34 19.53
CA LYS A 436 40.39 8.32 18.80
C LYS A 436 41.37 8.94 17.80
N GLU A 437 41.02 10.06 17.18
CA GLU A 437 41.93 10.80 16.29
C GLU A 437 43.09 11.44 17.07
N ILE A 438 42.83 11.99 18.25
CA ILE A 438 43.87 12.56 19.13
C ILE A 438 44.82 11.46 19.62
N PHE A 439 44.31 10.28 19.99
CA PHE A 439 45.15 9.14 20.42
C PHE A 439 46.06 8.61 19.32
N ASN A 440 45.59 8.61 18.06
CA ASN A 440 46.39 8.22 16.91
C ASN A 440 47.42 9.29 16.50
N TYR A 441 47.21 10.56 16.84
CA TYR A 441 48.19 11.62 16.55
C TYR A 441 49.38 11.60 17.53
N VAL A 442 49.15 11.24 18.80
CA VAL A 442 50.20 11.19 19.83
C VAL A 442 51.11 9.95 19.69
N SER A 443 50.64 8.88 19.05
CA SER A 443 51.39 7.63 18.85
C SER A 443 52.29 7.60 17.61
N TYR A 444 52.31 8.67 16.81
CA TYR A 444 53.21 8.83 15.65
C TYR A 444 54.35 9.86 15.87
N THR A 445 54.46 10.46 17.06
CA THR A 445 55.49 11.48 17.39
C THR A 445 56.34 11.13 18.62
N SER A 446 56.61 9.85 18.85
CA SER A 446 57.53 9.38 19.90
C SER A 446 58.53 8.38 19.36
#